data_AF-A0AA37AC20-F1
#
_entry.id   AF-A0AA37AC20-F1
#
_cell.length_a   1.000
_cell.length_b   1.000
_cell.length_c   1.000
_cell.angle_alpha   90.00
_cell.angle_beta   90.00
_cell.angle_gamma   90.00
#
_symmetry.space_group_name_H-M   'P 1'
#
loop_
_entity.id
_entity.type
_entity.pdbx_description
1 polymer ?
#
loop_
_entity_poly.entity_id
_entity_poly.type
_entity_poly.pdbx_seq_one_letter_code
_entity_poly.pdbx_strand_id
1 'polypeptide(L)'
;MRQAVVPSQYLQIALDLATRIAQGELTEGSRIYGRSVLASEYGVSPETIRKALRLLADMKVVDVKPQSGAVVLSADSARRYIENFSEDADIHSLRLQLKALLAESAEVNRRMADTVSALVKGQDTFAAAGQPLPNYEVPVPKDSPLIGKSIGELKFWQSTGGTIVAIRRGQTVILSPGPYAELYSGDVIILVGSPSAAEAAHRLVTTKE
;
A
#
# COMPACT_ATOMS: atom_id res chain seq x y z
N MET A 1 14.07 -20.42 2.08
CA MET A 1 13.87 -21.50 1.07
C MET A 1 12.39 -21.61 0.79
N ARG A 2 11.94 -21.30 -0.45
CA ARG A 2 10.52 -21.41 -0.85
C ARG A 2 10.18 -22.90 -0.97
N GLN A 3 9.45 -23.47 -0.02
CA GLN A 3 8.87 -24.79 -0.17
C GLN A 3 7.70 -24.68 -1.15
N ALA A 4 7.95 -24.96 -2.42
CA ALA A 4 6.88 -25.40 -3.30
C ALA A 4 6.34 -26.69 -2.66
N VAL A 5 5.09 -26.66 -2.22
CA VAL A 5 4.40 -27.85 -1.72
C VAL A 5 4.24 -28.76 -2.92
N VAL A 6 5.18 -29.69 -3.10
CA VAL A 6 5.09 -30.72 -4.14
C VAL A 6 3.80 -31.49 -3.87
N PRO A 7 2.87 -31.60 -4.84
CA PRO A 7 1.68 -32.41 -4.67
C PRO A 7 2.14 -33.80 -4.24
N SER A 8 1.59 -34.31 -3.14
CA SER A 8 2.00 -35.61 -2.62
C SER A 8 1.95 -36.68 -3.72
N GLN A 9 3.00 -37.50 -3.86
CA GLN A 9 3.20 -38.42 -4.99
C GLN A 9 1.96 -39.23 -5.41
N TYR A 10 1.08 -39.62 -4.49
CA TYR A 10 -0.15 -40.34 -4.83
C TYR A 10 -1.18 -39.51 -5.61
N LEU A 11 -1.21 -38.18 -5.43
CA LEU A 11 -2.08 -37.27 -6.18
C LEU A 11 -1.64 -37.16 -7.64
N GLN A 12 -0.33 -37.07 -7.87
CA GLN A 12 0.23 -37.04 -9.24
C GLN A 12 -0.07 -38.34 -9.97
N ILE A 13 0.08 -39.49 -9.29
CA ILE A 13 -0.25 -40.80 -9.86
C ILE A 13 -1.75 -40.92 -10.16
N ALA A 14 -2.62 -40.40 -9.28
CA ALA A 14 -4.05 -40.41 -9.51
C ALA A 14 -4.43 -39.55 -10.73
N LEU A 15 -3.86 -38.35 -10.86
CA LEU A 15 -4.06 -37.46 -12.00
C LEU A 15 -3.58 -38.10 -13.31
N ASP A 16 -2.40 -38.72 -13.30
CA ASP A 16 -1.83 -39.39 -14.48
C ASP A 16 -2.73 -40.55 -14.94
N LEU A 17 -3.12 -41.43 -14.01
CA LEU A 17 -4.05 -42.53 -14.30
C LEU A 17 -5.42 -42.02 -14.82
N ALA A 18 -5.97 -40.96 -14.22
CA ALA A 18 -7.21 -40.34 -14.70
C ALA A 18 -7.05 -39.78 -16.12
N THR A 19 -5.90 -39.18 -16.43
CA THR A 19 -5.59 -38.63 -17.76
C THR A 19 -5.53 -39.73 -18.82
N ARG A 20 -4.84 -40.84 -18.51
CA ARG A 20 -4.76 -42.02 -19.39
C ARG A 20 -6.14 -42.64 -19.65
N ILE A 21 -7.00 -42.70 -18.64
CA ILE A 21 -8.39 -43.16 -18.77
C ILE A 21 -9.21 -42.18 -19.64
N ALA A 22 -9.10 -40.87 -19.38
CA ALA A 22 -9.84 -39.84 -20.11
C ALA A 22 -9.47 -39.74 -21.60
N GLN A 23 -8.21 -40.03 -21.93
CA GLN A 23 -7.67 -40.11 -23.29
C GLN A 23 -8.03 -41.42 -24.00
N GLY A 24 -8.57 -42.41 -23.29
CA GLY A 24 -8.99 -43.70 -23.84
C GLY A 24 -7.88 -44.74 -23.96
N GLU A 25 -6.70 -44.53 -23.37
CA GLU A 25 -5.67 -45.57 -23.28
C GLU A 25 -6.14 -46.77 -22.45
N LEU A 26 -6.95 -46.49 -21.44
CA LEU A 26 -7.59 -47.46 -20.57
C LEU A 26 -9.11 -47.37 -20.78
N THR A 27 -9.66 -48.31 -21.54
CA THR A 27 -11.09 -48.33 -21.88
C THR A 27 -11.94 -48.66 -20.65
N GLU A 28 -13.18 -48.16 -20.62
CA GLU A 28 -14.15 -48.53 -19.59
C GLU A 28 -14.32 -50.06 -19.51
N GLY A 29 -14.41 -50.58 -18.30
CA GLY A 29 -14.44 -52.03 -18.02
C GLY A 29 -13.09 -52.74 -18.12
N SER A 30 -12.02 -52.09 -18.59
CA SER A 30 -10.69 -52.71 -18.59
C SER A 30 -10.12 -52.80 -17.17
N ARG A 31 -9.31 -53.84 -16.95
CA ARG A 31 -8.56 -54.01 -15.70
C ARG A 31 -7.28 -53.19 -15.78
N ILE A 32 -7.09 -52.34 -14.79
CA ILE A 32 -5.86 -51.61 -14.53
C ILE A 32 -4.87 -52.56 -13.85
N TYR A 33 -3.60 -52.44 -14.22
CA TYR A 33 -2.48 -53.22 -13.70
C TYR A 33 -2.51 -53.36 -12.17
N GLY A 34 -2.09 -54.54 -11.67
CA GLY A 34 -2.06 -54.83 -10.24
C GLY A 34 -1.18 -53.86 -9.44
N ARG A 35 -1.46 -53.71 -8.14
CA ARG A 35 -0.81 -52.73 -7.25
C ARG A 35 0.72 -52.77 -7.28
N SER A 36 1.31 -53.96 -7.40
CA SER A 36 2.78 -54.16 -7.45
C SER A 36 3.39 -53.75 -8.80
N VAL A 37 2.65 -53.89 -9.90
CA VAL A 37 3.11 -53.53 -11.25
C VAL A 37 3.17 -52.01 -11.36
N LEU A 38 2.08 -51.33 -10.98
CA LEU A 38 2.05 -49.86 -10.95
C LEU A 38 3.10 -49.30 -9.97
N ALA A 39 3.29 -49.93 -8.81
CA ALA A 39 4.30 -49.51 -7.85
C ALA A 39 5.72 -49.51 -8.47
N SER A 40 6.04 -50.55 -9.24
CA SER A 40 7.31 -50.64 -9.96
C SER A 40 7.42 -49.63 -11.10
N GLU A 41 6.34 -49.38 -11.85
CA GLU A 41 6.30 -48.43 -12.97
C GLU A 41 6.53 -46.99 -12.49
N TYR A 42 5.84 -46.58 -11.43
CA TYR A 42 5.96 -45.23 -10.87
C TYR A 42 7.10 -45.08 -9.85
N GLY A 43 7.85 -46.15 -9.54
CA GLY A 43 8.95 -46.13 -8.57
C GLY A 43 8.51 -45.79 -7.14
N VAL A 44 7.28 -46.16 -6.75
CA VAL A 44 6.70 -45.84 -5.43
C VAL A 44 6.29 -47.09 -4.65
N SER A 45 5.98 -46.90 -3.37
CA SER A 45 5.41 -47.95 -2.53
C SER A 45 4.03 -48.43 -3.05
N PRO A 46 3.70 -49.73 -2.97
CA PRO A 46 2.35 -50.26 -3.22
C PRO A 46 1.24 -49.62 -2.36
N GLU A 47 1.62 -48.97 -1.26
CA GLU A 47 0.71 -48.21 -0.40
C GLU A 47 0.37 -46.83 -1.00
N THR A 48 1.33 -46.20 -1.70
CA THR A 48 1.11 -44.96 -2.46
C THR A 48 0.15 -45.19 -3.62
N ILE A 49 0.32 -46.30 -4.36
CA ILE A 49 -0.63 -46.72 -5.42
C ILE A 49 -2.02 -47.00 -4.83
N ARG A 50 -2.09 -47.65 -3.66
CA ARG A 50 -3.37 -47.90 -2.98
C ARG A 50 -4.10 -46.61 -2.65
N LYS A 51 -3.38 -45.59 -2.16
CA LYS A 51 -3.95 -44.26 -1.88
C LYS A 51 -4.42 -43.58 -3.17
N ALA A 52 -3.64 -43.63 -4.25
CA ALA A 52 -4.02 -43.07 -5.55
C ALA A 52 -5.29 -43.71 -6.12
N LEU A 53 -5.35 -45.05 -6.13
CA LEU A 53 -6.52 -45.79 -6.62
C LEU A 53 -7.76 -45.57 -5.75
N ARG A 54 -7.60 -45.37 -4.44
CA ARG A 54 -8.73 -45.06 -3.55
C ARG A 54 -9.36 -43.71 -3.88
N LEU A 55 -8.55 -42.67 -4.14
CA LEU A 55 -9.08 -41.36 -4.55
C LEU A 55 -9.88 -41.42 -5.85
N LEU A 56 -9.37 -42.18 -6.83
CA LEU A 56 -10.07 -42.42 -8.08
C LEU A 56 -11.37 -43.22 -7.85
N ALA A 57 -11.38 -44.14 -6.88
CA ALA A 57 -12.57 -44.90 -6.53
C ALA A 57 -13.64 -44.06 -5.84
N ASP A 58 -13.25 -43.15 -4.94
CA ASP A 58 -14.17 -42.24 -4.24
C ASP A 58 -14.93 -41.36 -5.25
N MET A 59 -14.28 -40.97 -6.34
CA MET A 59 -14.87 -40.21 -7.45
C MET A 59 -15.48 -41.09 -8.56
N LYS A 60 -15.63 -42.40 -8.33
CA LYS A 60 -16.21 -43.38 -9.26
C LYS A 60 -15.53 -43.43 -10.63
N VAL A 61 -14.23 -43.14 -10.68
CA VAL A 61 -13.40 -43.29 -11.88
C VAL A 61 -13.03 -44.76 -12.07
N VAL A 62 -12.72 -45.45 -10.96
CA VAL A 62 -12.33 -46.86 -10.95
C VAL A 62 -13.03 -47.63 -9.82
N ASP A 63 -13.21 -48.93 -9.97
CA ASP A 63 -13.66 -49.84 -8.92
C ASP A 63 -12.47 -50.67 -8.42
N VAL A 64 -12.17 -50.61 -7.12
CA VAL A 64 -11.03 -51.32 -6.53
C VAL A 64 -11.52 -52.64 -5.93
N LYS A 65 -11.18 -53.75 -6.58
CA LYS A 65 -11.54 -55.09 -6.10
C LYS A 65 -10.45 -55.67 -5.19
N PRO A 66 -10.82 -56.28 -4.05
CA PRO A 66 -9.87 -56.99 -3.20
C PRO A 66 -9.10 -58.02 -4.04
N GLN A 67 -7.76 -57.98 -3.95
CA GLN A 67 -6.82 -58.92 -4.60
C GLN A 67 -6.78 -58.94 -6.14
N SER A 68 -7.68 -58.27 -6.86
CA SER A 68 -7.80 -58.36 -8.33
C SER A 68 -7.42 -57.08 -9.11
N GLY A 69 -7.00 -56.02 -8.42
CA GLY A 69 -6.61 -54.74 -9.04
C GLY A 69 -7.76 -53.73 -9.07
N ALA A 70 -7.72 -52.81 -10.03
CA ALA A 70 -8.77 -51.82 -10.24
C ALA A 70 -9.40 -51.99 -11.64
N VAL A 71 -10.68 -51.70 -11.77
CA VAL A 71 -11.41 -51.73 -13.05
C VAL A 71 -11.86 -50.32 -13.40
N VAL A 72 -11.68 -49.88 -14.63
CA VAL A 72 -12.17 -48.56 -15.07
C VAL A 72 -13.70 -48.56 -15.09
N LEU A 73 -14.32 -47.62 -14.39
CA LEU A 73 -15.78 -47.48 -14.38
C LEU A 73 -16.25 -46.52 -15.47
N SER A 74 -15.67 -45.32 -15.54
CA SER A 74 -16.08 -44.31 -16.52
C SER A 74 -14.97 -43.34 -16.87
N ALA A 75 -14.80 -43.09 -18.18
CA ALA A 75 -13.91 -42.07 -18.72
C ALA A 75 -14.45 -40.65 -18.48
N ASP A 76 -15.78 -40.47 -18.46
CA ASP A 76 -16.38 -39.18 -18.13
C ASP A 76 -16.15 -38.79 -16.66
N SER A 77 -16.22 -39.76 -15.74
CA SER A 77 -15.81 -39.53 -14.34
C SER A 77 -14.34 -39.14 -14.24
N ALA A 78 -13.48 -39.76 -15.07
CA ALA A 78 -12.05 -39.41 -15.12
C ALA A 78 -11.82 -37.96 -15.58
N ARG A 79 -12.57 -37.49 -16.59
CA ARG A 79 -12.51 -36.08 -17.05
C ARG A 79 -12.91 -35.11 -15.94
N ARG A 80 -14.01 -35.38 -15.24
CA ARG A 80 -14.43 -34.55 -14.09
C ARG A 80 -13.42 -34.55 -12.96
N TYR A 81 -12.75 -35.68 -12.71
CA TYR A 81 -11.66 -35.73 -11.73
C TYR A 81 -10.53 -34.77 -12.08
N ILE A 82 -10.13 -34.72 -13.36
CA ILE A 82 -9.09 -33.81 -13.85
C ILE A 82 -9.51 -32.35 -13.68
N GLU A 83 -10.75 -32.01 -14.06
CA GLU A 83 -11.30 -30.65 -13.90
C GLU A 83 -11.33 -30.20 -12.43
N ASN A 84 -11.90 -31.02 -11.55
CA ASN A 84 -11.94 -30.72 -10.12
C ASN A 84 -10.54 -30.63 -9.49
N PHE A 85 -9.60 -31.45 -9.97
CA PHE A 85 -8.21 -31.42 -9.51
C PHE A 85 -7.51 -30.11 -9.91
N SER A 86 -7.80 -29.58 -11.10
CA SER A 86 -7.30 -28.26 -11.52
C SER A 86 -7.89 -27.12 -10.68
N GLU A 87 -9.18 -27.17 -10.33
CA GLU A 87 -9.83 -26.14 -9.51
C GLU A 87 -9.21 -26.03 -8.10
N ASP A 88 -8.96 -27.16 -7.44
CA ASP A 88 -8.34 -27.17 -6.10
C ASP A 88 -6.88 -26.67 -6.13
N ALA A 89 -6.13 -27.01 -7.19
CA ALA A 89 -4.77 -26.52 -7.39
C ALA A 89 -4.75 -25.00 -7.68
N ASP A 90 -5.73 -24.51 -8.43
CA ASP A 90 -5.86 -23.10 -8.80
C ASP A 90 -6.27 -22.21 -7.63
N ILE A 91 -7.18 -22.65 -6.75
CA ILE A 91 -7.53 -21.88 -5.55
C ILE A 91 -6.32 -21.71 -4.62
N HIS A 92 -5.51 -22.77 -4.46
CA HIS A 92 -4.30 -22.69 -3.66
C HIS A 92 -3.27 -21.75 -4.31
N SER A 93 -3.08 -21.81 -5.62
CA SER A 93 -2.16 -20.94 -6.35
C SER A 93 -2.58 -19.47 -6.27
N LEU A 94 -3.87 -19.18 -6.45
CA LEU A 94 -4.48 -17.85 -6.28
C LEU A 94 -4.29 -17.31 -4.87
N ARG A 95 -4.47 -18.15 -3.84
CA ARG A 95 -4.26 -17.75 -2.44
C ARG A 95 -2.79 -17.41 -2.17
N LEU A 96 -1.87 -18.16 -2.77
CA LEU A 96 -0.43 -17.88 -2.66
C LEU A 96 -0.06 -16.57 -3.37
N GLN A 97 -0.63 -16.35 -4.56
CA GLN A 97 -0.45 -15.11 -5.33
C GLN A 97 -1.00 -13.90 -4.58
N LEU A 98 -2.20 -13.99 -3.98
CA LEU A 98 -2.76 -12.93 -3.15
C LEU A 98 -1.85 -12.57 -1.98
N LYS A 99 -1.30 -13.58 -1.28
CA LYS A 99 -0.33 -13.33 -0.19
C LYS A 99 0.92 -12.61 -0.69
N ALA A 100 1.43 -12.97 -1.87
CA ALA A 100 2.58 -12.32 -2.46
C ALA A 100 2.28 -10.85 -2.82
N LEU A 101 1.14 -10.58 -3.45
CA LEU A 101 0.70 -9.22 -3.79
C LEU A 101 0.49 -8.35 -2.54
N LEU A 102 -0.08 -8.90 -1.46
CA LEU A 102 -0.23 -8.18 -0.20
C LEU A 102 1.12 -7.81 0.43
N ALA A 103 2.11 -8.71 0.36
CA ALA A 103 3.46 -8.43 0.83
C ALA A 103 4.15 -7.35 -0.01
N GLU A 104 3.99 -7.39 -1.34
CA GLU A 104 4.50 -6.37 -2.26
C GLU A 104 3.86 -5.00 -1.98
N SER A 105 2.54 -4.95 -1.82
CA SER A 105 1.83 -3.71 -1.46
C SER A 105 2.30 -3.13 -0.13
N ALA A 106 2.53 -3.97 0.89
CA ALA A 106 3.06 -3.52 2.17
C ALA A 106 4.45 -2.89 2.03
N GLU A 107 5.30 -3.45 1.17
CA GLU A 107 6.63 -2.90 0.91
C GLU A 107 6.57 -1.59 0.11
N VAL A 108 5.71 -1.51 -0.90
CA VAL A 108 5.45 -0.27 -1.62
C VAL A 108 4.95 0.82 -0.67
N ASN A 109 4.00 0.50 0.20
CA ASN A 109 3.47 1.44 1.19
C ASN A 109 4.55 1.92 2.18
N ARG A 110 5.44 1.02 2.62
CA ARG A 110 6.59 1.38 3.46
C ARG A 110 7.52 2.36 2.73
N ARG A 111 7.90 2.05 1.49
CA ARG A 111 8.73 2.92 0.66
C ARG A 111 8.08 4.28 0.40
N MET A 112 6.77 4.31 0.20
CA MET A 112 6.01 5.55 0.07
C MET A 112 6.10 6.37 1.37
N ALA A 113 5.87 5.74 2.53
CA ALA A 113 5.98 6.41 3.83
C ALA A 113 7.40 6.94 4.09
N ASP A 114 8.44 6.18 3.75
CA ASP A 114 9.83 6.61 3.86
C ASP A 114 10.12 7.80 2.93
N THR A 115 9.61 7.76 1.70
CA THR A 115 9.76 8.86 0.73
C THR A 115 9.05 10.12 1.21
N VAL A 116 7.84 9.99 1.74
CA VAL A 116 7.10 11.10 2.36
C VAL A 116 7.90 11.65 3.55
N SER A 117 8.42 10.79 4.43
CA SER A 117 9.25 11.22 5.56
C SER A 117 10.52 11.93 5.08
N ALA A 118 11.16 11.47 4.00
CA ALA A 118 12.33 12.10 3.42
C ALA A 118 11.99 13.47 2.78
N LEU A 119 10.83 13.59 2.12
CA LEU A 119 10.34 14.86 1.59
C LEU A 119 10.04 15.87 2.71
N VAL A 120 9.35 15.42 3.75
CA VAL A 120 9.08 16.25 4.95
C VAL A 120 10.40 16.65 5.60
N LYS A 121 11.36 15.74 5.79
CA LYS A 121 12.69 16.06 6.32
C LYS A 121 13.49 17.00 5.43
N GLY A 122 13.37 16.89 4.10
CA GLY A 122 13.97 17.82 3.15
C GLY A 122 13.35 19.22 3.20
N GLN A 123 12.06 19.30 3.55
CA GLN A 123 11.41 20.56 3.91
C GLN A 123 11.83 21.04 5.31
N ASP A 124 12.10 20.13 6.25
CA ASP A 124 12.57 20.46 7.61
C ASP A 124 14.06 20.85 7.67
N THR A 125 14.88 20.54 6.66
CA THR A 125 16.23 21.12 6.56
C THR A 125 16.23 22.63 6.32
N PHE A 126 15.09 23.20 5.88
CA PHE A 126 14.84 24.65 5.96
C PHE A 126 14.21 25.06 7.31
N ALA A 127 13.69 24.10 8.09
CA ALA A 127 13.08 24.31 9.41
C ALA A 127 14.06 24.20 10.60
N ALA A 128 15.37 24.03 10.37
CA ALA A 128 16.35 24.49 11.38
C ALA A 128 16.32 26.04 11.53
N ALA A 129 15.67 26.74 10.61
CA ALA A 129 15.15 28.11 10.76
C ALA A 129 13.62 28.13 11.05
N GLY A 130 13.06 27.05 11.58
CA GLY A 130 11.63 26.72 11.62
C GLY A 130 11.11 26.30 13.00
N GLN A 131 11.54 26.98 14.06
CA GLN A 131 10.46 27.61 14.81
C GLN A 131 9.89 28.65 13.85
N PRO A 132 8.59 28.62 13.44
CA PRO A 132 8.01 29.81 12.85
C PRO A 132 8.27 30.90 13.89
N LEU A 133 9.11 31.89 13.55
CA LEU A 133 9.14 33.10 14.36
C LEU A 133 7.68 33.50 14.50
N PRO A 134 7.15 33.64 15.73
CA PRO A 134 5.73 33.84 15.92
C PRO A 134 5.28 35.00 15.05
N ASN A 135 4.40 34.71 14.08
CA ASN A 135 3.83 35.74 13.23
C ASN A 135 2.83 36.51 14.10
N TYR A 136 3.08 37.80 14.30
CA TYR A 136 2.17 38.67 15.02
C TYR A 136 1.37 39.49 14.02
N GLU A 137 0.06 39.56 14.25
CA GLU A 137 -0.85 40.39 13.47
C GLU A 137 -1.19 41.65 14.28
N VAL A 138 -0.86 42.82 13.73
CA VAL A 138 -1.14 44.12 14.35
C VAL A 138 -2.09 44.90 13.44
N PRO A 139 -3.38 45.02 13.82
CA PRO A 139 -4.32 45.83 13.05
C PRO A 139 -4.00 47.33 13.23
N VAL A 140 -4.12 48.10 12.16
CA VAL A 140 -3.97 49.56 12.14
C VAL A 140 -5.35 50.19 12.40
N PRO A 141 -5.57 50.82 13.59
CA PRO A 141 -6.83 51.46 13.92
C PRO A 141 -7.18 52.59 12.95
N LYS A 142 -8.47 52.95 12.87
CA LYS A 142 -8.94 54.02 11.97
C LYS A 142 -8.43 55.41 12.35
N ASP A 143 -8.04 55.58 13.59
CA ASP A 143 -7.52 56.80 14.20
C ASP A 143 -6.00 56.75 14.40
N SER A 144 -5.33 55.78 13.78
CA SER A 144 -3.88 55.62 13.89
C SER A 144 -3.15 56.83 13.31
N PRO A 145 -2.15 57.39 14.02
CA PRO A 145 -1.35 58.52 13.52
C PRO A 145 -0.37 58.11 12.41
N LEU A 146 -0.29 56.82 12.08
CA LEU A 146 0.59 56.29 11.05
C LEU A 146 -0.09 56.17 9.68
N ILE A 147 -1.39 56.48 9.59
CA ILE A 147 -2.11 56.43 8.32
C ILE A 147 -1.48 57.41 7.32
N GLY A 148 -1.20 56.92 6.12
CA GLY A 148 -0.56 57.67 5.03
C GLY A 148 0.96 57.76 5.14
N LYS A 149 1.59 57.23 6.20
CA LYS A 149 3.05 57.17 6.32
C LYS A 149 3.60 55.90 5.68
N SER A 150 4.76 56.01 5.03
CA SER A 150 5.46 54.87 4.46
C SER A 150 6.22 54.06 5.51
N ILE A 151 6.39 52.75 5.31
CA ILE A 151 7.17 51.87 6.22
C ILE A 151 8.57 52.43 6.48
N GLY A 152 9.20 53.01 5.46
CA GLY A 152 10.51 53.63 5.53
C GLY A 152 10.54 54.87 6.43
N GLU A 153 9.54 55.75 6.33
CA GLU A 153 9.39 56.91 7.22
C GLU A 153 9.18 56.52 8.67
N LEU A 154 8.42 55.43 8.90
CA LEU A 154 8.14 54.91 10.22
C LEU A 154 9.37 54.28 10.90
N LYS A 155 10.43 54.00 10.12
CA LYS A 155 11.61 53.27 10.58
C LYS A 155 11.20 52.04 11.38
N PHE A 156 10.22 51.29 10.85
CA PHE A 156 9.44 50.32 11.62
C PHE A 156 10.31 49.31 12.36
N TRP A 157 11.34 48.76 11.68
CA TRP A 157 12.26 47.82 12.29
C TRP A 157 13.12 48.47 13.39
N GLN A 158 13.60 49.70 13.20
CA GLN A 158 14.36 50.40 14.25
C GLN A 158 13.48 50.75 15.47
N SER A 159 12.21 51.08 15.24
CA SER A 159 11.27 51.49 16.27
C SER A 159 10.70 50.30 17.06
N THR A 160 10.55 49.13 16.42
CA THR A 160 9.86 47.97 17.01
C THR A 160 10.75 46.74 17.19
N GLY A 161 11.86 46.63 16.46
CA GLY A 161 12.65 45.40 16.37
C GLY A 161 11.99 44.27 15.59
N GLY A 162 10.78 44.50 15.02
CA GLY A 162 10.03 43.54 14.22
C GLY A 162 10.22 43.74 12.72
N THR A 163 10.28 42.65 11.97
CA THR A 163 10.35 42.68 10.51
C THR A 163 8.97 42.49 9.91
N ILE A 164 8.51 43.43 9.10
CA ILE A 164 7.23 43.29 8.38
C ILE A 164 7.41 42.26 7.26
N VAL A 165 6.57 41.22 7.29
CA VAL A 165 6.55 40.17 6.26
C VAL A 165 5.44 40.44 5.25
N ALA A 166 4.30 40.98 5.70
CA ALA A 166 3.20 41.32 4.82
C ALA A 166 2.28 42.41 5.40
N ILE A 167 1.53 43.07 4.52
CA ILE A 167 0.38 43.91 4.89
C ILE A 167 -0.86 43.33 4.25
N ARG A 168 -1.87 43.02 5.07
CA ARG A 168 -3.19 42.58 4.60
C ARG A 168 -4.14 43.79 4.57
N ARG A 169 -4.64 44.11 3.38
CA ARG A 169 -5.58 45.22 3.13
C ARG A 169 -6.87 44.65 2.55
N GLY A 170 -7.88 44.48 3.40
CA GLY A 170 -9.12 43.80 3.03
C GLY A 170 -8.84 42.38 2.54
N GLN A 171 -9.11 42.11 1.25
CA GLN A 171 -8.87 40.80 0.61
C GLN A 171 -7.50 40.69 -0.07
N THR A 172 -6.73 41.76 -0.15
CA THR A 172 -5.40 41.77 -0.80
C THR A 172 -4.29 41.62 0.24
N VAL A 173 -3.27 40.84 -0.09
CA VAL A 173 -2.06 40.69 0.73
C VAL A 173 -0.87 41.22 -0.06
N ILE A 174 -0.18 42.20 0.51
CA ILE A 174 1.07 42.75 0.00
C ILE A 174 2.20 42.01 0.70
N LEU A 175 2.85 41.09 0.00
CA LEU A 175 4.00 40.34 0.51
C LEU A 175 5.26 41.19 0.41
N SER A 176 6.09 41.13 1.46
CA SER A 176 7.38 41.84 1.55
C SER A 176 7.28 43.31 1.11
N PRO A 177 6.47 44.12 1.82
CA PRO A 177 6.25 45.51 1.42
C PRO A 177 7.56 46.29 1.42
N GLY A 178 7.82 47.01 0.33
CA GLY A 178 9.00 47.87 0.20
C GLY A 178 8.94 49.08 1.15
N PRO A 179 10.03 49.85 1.27
CA PRO A 179 10.09 51.02 2.16
C PRO A 179 9.07 52.11 1.81
N TYR A 180 8.58 52.14 0.57
CA TYR A 180 7.58 53.09 0.08
C TYR A 180 6.12 52.66 0.31
N ALA A 181 5.89 51.45 0.84
CA ALA A 181 4.54 51.00 1.11
C ALA A 181 3.94 51.81 2.25
N GLU A 182 2.77 52.40 2.01
CA GLU A 182 2.03 53.21 2.99
C GLU A 182 1.02 52.37 3.77
N LEU A 183 0.84 52.72 5.05
CA LEU A 183 -0.18 52.16 5.92
C LEU A 183 -1.50 52.91 5.79
N TYR A 184 -2.61 52.17 5.73
CA TYR A 184 -3.95 52.72 5.67
C TYR A 184 -4.82 52.16 6.80
N SER A 185 -5.91 52.87 7.08
CA SER A 185 -6.91 52.42 8.04
C SER A 185 -7.43 51.03 7.69
N GLY A 186 -7.43 50.13 8.68
CA GLY A 186 -7.91 48.75 8.50
C GLY A 186 -6.89 47.79 7.90
N ASP A 187 -5.66 48.25 7.62
CA ASP A 187 -4.54 47.36 7.32
C ASP A 187 -4.23 46.47 8.52
N VAL A 188 -3.77 45.24 8.24
CA VAL A 188 -3.17 44.36 9.26
C VAL A 188 -1.72 44.11 8.89
N ILE A 189 -0.82 44.56 9.77
CA ILE A 189 0.62 44.36 9.64
C ILE A 189 0.94 42.97 10.16
N ILE A 190 1.52 42.14 9.32
CA ILE A 190 2.01 40.80 9.68
C ILE A 190 3.52 40.92 9.86
N LEU A 191 4.00 40.72 11.07
CA LEU A 191 5.40 40.88 11.43
C LEU A 191 5.97 39.64 12.11
N VAL A 192 7.28 39.49 11.97
CA VAL A 192 8.10 38.45 12.57
C VAL A 192 9.08 39.10 13.55
N GLY A 193 9.16 38.59 14.77
CA GLY A 193 10.03 39.14 15.81
C GLY A 193 9.82 38.53 17.19
N SER A 194 10.31 39.19 18.24
CA SER A 194 10.05 38.83 19.63
C SER A 194 8.64 39.27 20.07
N PRO A 195 8.09 38.72 21.17
CA PRO A 195 6.85 39.22 21.76
C PRO A 195 6.89 40.73 22.08
N SER A 196 8.05 41.23 22.53
CA SER A 196 8.26 42.66 22.78
C SER A 196 8.18 43.51 21.52
N ALA A 197 8.57 42.97 20.36
CA ALA A 197 8.45 43.67 19.08
C ALA A 197 6.99 43.80 18.64
N ALA A 198 6.18 42.77 18.90
CA ALA A 198 4.74 42.80 18.65
C ALA A 198 4.03 43.87 19.51
N GLU A 199 4.36 43.94 20.80
CA GLU A 199 3.84 44.97 21.69
C GLU A 199 4.28 46.38 21.27
N ALA A 200 5.54 46.54 20.88
CA ALA A 200 6.07 47.81 20.40
C ALA A 200 5.35 48.26 19.12
N ALA A 201 5.10 47.33 18.18
CA ALA A 201 4.31 47.60 16.98
C ALA A 201 2.86 47.99 17.31
N HIS A 202 2.23 47.30 18.26
CA HIS A 202 0.87 47.66 18.72
C HIS A 202 0.82 49.06 19.34
N ARG A 203 1.81 49.41 20.16
CA ARG A 203 1.94 50.77 20.71
C ARG A 203 2.17 51.80 19.62
N LEU A 204 3.04 51.51 18.65
CA LEU A 204 3.36 52.41 17.55
C LEU A 204 2.10 52.76 16.72
N VAL A 205 1.22 51.80 16.46
CA VAL A 205 -0.01 52.06 15.69
C VAL A 205 -1.15 52.71 16.49
N THR A 206 -1.09 52.68 17.82
CA THR A 206 -2.16 53.19 18.71
C THR A 206 -1.82 54.49 19.44
N THR A 207 -0.54 54.76 19.68
CA THR A 207 -0.11 55.89 20.51
C THR A 207 -0.18 57.18 19.69
N LYS A 208 -1.13 58.05 20.04
CA LYS A 208 -1.07 59.48 19.71
C LYS A 208 0.05 60.09 20.55
N GLU A 209 0.98 60.79 19.91
CA GLU A 209 1.78 61.82 20.60
C GLU A 209 0.87 62.85 21.27
#